data_AF-A0A351GJX6-F1
#
_entry.id   AF-A0A351GJX6-F1
#
_cell.length_a   1.000
_cell.length_b   1.000
_cell.length_c   1.000
_cell.angle_alpha   90.00
_cell.angle_beta   90.00
_cell.angle_gamma   90.00
#
_symmetry.space_group_name_H-M   'P 1'
#
loop_
_entity.id
_entity.type
_entity.pdbx_description
1 polymer ?
#
loop_
_entity_poly.entity_id
_entity_poly.type
_entity_poly.pdbx_seq_one_letter_code
_entity_poly.pdbx_strand_id
1 'polypeptide(L)'
;MLRVLILLISCVPLAAHAQFVTPCVDSNRINPFYQCNDPAFDPICGCNNVTYRNGCEMTNVAGVNSPAPGQTGVCPNDLFFYDFYPNPVRNTLN
;
A
#
# COMPACT_ATOMS: atom_id res chain seq x y z
N MET A 1 -8.19 -44.95 -14.05
CA MET A 1 -7.44 -43.94 -14.83
C MET A 1 -8.28 -42.67 -15.03
N LEU A 2 -9.38 -42.71 -15.81
CA LEU A 2 -10.22 -41.53 -16.08
C LEU A 2 -10.87 -40.88 -14.83
N ARG A 3 -11.32 -41.68 -13.86
CA ARG A 3 -11.93 -41.16 -12.61
C ARG A 3 -10.96 -40.42 -11.68
N VAL A 4 -9.68 -40.79 -11.70
CA VAL A 4 -8.63 -40.12 -10.91
C VAL A 4 -8.29 -38.77 -11.53
N LEU A 5 -8.29 -38.70 -12.87
CA LEU A 5 -8.05 -37.46 -13.61
C LEU A 5 -9.17 -36.43 -13.38
N ILE A 6 -10.44 -36.87 -13.31
CA ILE A 6 -11.59 -36.01 -13.03
C ILE A 6 -11.52 -35.39 -11.62
N LEU A 7 -11.10 -36.18 -10.61
CA LEU A 7 -10.93 -35.70 -9.23
C LEU A 7 -9.78 -34.68 -9.08
N LEU A 8 -8.71 -34.85 -9.87
CA LEU A 8 -7.59 -33.88 -9.86
C LEU A 8 -7.99 -32.57 -10.53
N ILE A 9 -8.71 -32.62 -11.67
CA ILE A 9 -9.16 -31.41 -12.39
C ILE A 9 -10.20 -30.61 -11.59
N SER A 10 -11.09 -31.27 -10.83
CA SER A 10 -12.08 -30.56 -10.00
C SER A 10 -11.48 -29.88 -8.76
N CYS A 11 -10.28 -30.27 -8.33
CA CYS A 11 -9.62 -29.70 -7.15
C CYS A 11 -8.75 -28.47 -7.46
N VAL A 12 -8.31 -28.31 -8.72
CA VAL A 12 -7.53 -27.14 -9.21
C VAL A 12 -8.23 -25.78 -8.99
N PRO A 13 -9.53 -25.60 -9.29
CA PRO A 13 -10.18 -24.29 -9.10
C PRO A 13 -10.32 -23.89 -7.62
N LEU A 14 -10.26 -24.83 -6.67
CA LEU A 14 -10.36 -24.51 -5.24
C LEU A 14 -9.05 -23.94 -4.68
N ALA A 15 -7.90 -24.32 -5.25
CA ALA A 15 -6.59 -23.79 -4.84
C ALA A 15 -6.24 -22.43 -5.47
N ALA A 16 -6.89 -22.06 -6.58
CA ALA A 16 -6.58 -20.82 -7.32
C ALA A 16 -7.02 -19.53 -6.60
N HIS A 17 -7.96 -19.61 -5.65
CA HIS A 17 -8.50 -18.46 -4.94
C HIS A 17 -7.65 -18.01 -3.73
N ALA A 18 -6.62 -18.77 -3.36
CA ALA A 18 -5.84 -18.50 -2.15
C ALA A 18 -4.67 -17.50 -2.33
N GLN A 19 -4.45 -16.96 -3.54
CA GLN A 19 -3.22 -16.18 -3.84
C GLN A 19 -3.44 -14.73 -4.26
N PHE A 20 -4.67 -14.22 -4.28
CA PHE A 20 -4.98 -12.88 -4.78
C PHE A 20 -5.25 -11.82 -3.70
N VAL A 21 -4.71 -12.01 -2.49
CA VAL A 21 -4.69 -10.92 -1.50
C VAL A 21 -3.43 -10.09 -1.73
N THR A 22 -3.55 -8.99 -2.47
CA THR A 22 -2.48 -7.99 -2.52
C THR A 22 -2.19 -7.52 -1.11
N PRO A 23 -0.97 -7.69 -0.57
CA PRO A 23 -0.66 -7.20 0.76
C PRO A 23 -0.82 -5.68 0.79
N CYS A 24 -1.23 -5.14 1.93
CA CYS A 24 -1.36 -3.70 2.11
C CYS A 24 -0.02 -2.98 1.81
N VAL A 25 1.08 -3.53 2.34
CA VAL A 25 2.44 -3.03 2.12
C VAL A 25 3.23 -4.04 1.29
N ASP A 26 3.76 -3.59 0.16
CA ASP A 26 4.75 -4.30 -0.64
C ASP A 26 6.15 -3.89 -0.18
N SER A 27 6.78 -4.73 0.64
CA SER A 27 8.13 -4.48 1.16
C SER A 27 9.19 -4.36 0.05
N ASN A 28 8.95 -4.90 -1.14
CA ASN A 28 9.90 -4.79 -2.27
C ASN A 28 9.82 -3.44 -2.98
N ARG A 29 8.79 -2.62 -2.70
CA ARG A 29 8.61 -1.29 -3.31
C ARG A 29 9.09 -0.14 -2.43
N ILE A 30 9.31 -0.38 -1.14
CA ILE A 30 9.76 0.64 -0.20
C ILE A 30 11.08 1.25 -0.70
N ASN A 31 11.05 2.54 -1.03
CA ASN A 31 12.22 3.29 -1.47
C ASN A 31 12.23 4.67 -0.82
N PRO A 32 12.92 4.82 0.33
CA PRO A 32 13.02 6.09 1.07
C PRO A 32 13.59 7.26 0.24
N PHE A 33 14.30 6.96 -0.85
CA PHE A 33 14.95 7.95 -1.71
C PHE A 33 14.15 8.26 -2.99
N TYR A 34 12.96 7.68 -3.16
CA TYR A 34 12.12 7.96 -4.32
C TYR A 34 11.71 9.44 -4.35
N GLN A 35 11.98 10.10 -5.47
CA GLN A 35 11.72 11.53 -5.63
C GLN A 35 10.30 11.76 -6.14
N CYS A 36 9.38 12.02 -5.21
CA CYS A 36 8.03 12.48 -5.52
C CYS A 36 8.07 13.97 -5.84
N ASN A 37 8.42 14.34 -7.08
CA ASN A 37 8.58 15.72 -7.54
C ASN A 37 7.25 16.51 -7.70
N ASP A 38 6.18 16.04 -7.07
CA ASP A 38 4.88 16.71 -7.06
C ASP A 38 4.75 17.58 -5.80
N PRO A 39 4.73 18.91 -5.93
CA PRO A 39 4.56 19.81 -4.80
C PRO A 39 3.11 19.89 -4.30
N ALA A 40 2.13 19.24 -4.94
CA ALA A 40 0.74 19.24 -4.49
C ALA A 40 0.58 18.47 -3.16
N PHE A 41 -0.12 19.11 -2.22
CA PHE A 41 -0.53 18.48 -0.97
C PHE A 41 -1.93 17.87 -1.17
N ASP A 42 -1.99 16.54 -1.23
CA ASP A 42 -3.22 15.77 -1.45
C ASP A 42 -3.21 14.55 -0.52
N PRO A 43 -3.47 14.76 0.79
CA PRO A 43 -3.19 13.76 1.80
C PRO A 43 -4.01 12.50 1.57
N ILE A 44 -3.40 11.35 1.85
CA ILE A 44 -4.03 10.06 1.66
C ILE A 44 -3.72 9.12 2.83
N CYS A 45 -4.78 8.57 3.43
CA CYS A 45 -4.65 7.55 4.44
C CYS A 45 -4.41 6.19 3.78
N GLY A 46 -3.25 5.59 4.02
CA GLY A 46 -2.93 4.26 3.50
C GLY A 46 -3.66 3.15 4.25
N CYS A 47 -3.77 1.97 3.64
CA CYS A 47 -4.35 0.77 4.28
C CYS A 47 -3.60 0.32 5.55
N ASN A 48 -2.41 0.89 5.81
CA ASN A 48 -1.63 0.69 7.03
C ASN A 48 -1.94 1.74 8.12
N ASN A 49 -2.99 2.56 7.94
CA ASN A 49 -3.41 3.64 8.83
C ASN A 49 -2.33 4.71 9.08
N VAL A 50 -1.51 4.99 8.07
CA VAL A 50 -0.54 6.09 8.07
C VAL A 50 -0.97 7.11 7.02
N THR A 51 -0.98 8.39 7.38
CA THR A 51 -1.23 9.49 6.44
C THR A 51 0.03 9.80 5.64
N TYR A 52 -0.10 9.86 4.32
CA TYR A 52 0.94 10.30 3.41
C TYR A 52 0.55 11.62 2.77
N ARG A 53 1.54 12.44 2.40
CA ARG A 53 1.33 13.75 1.77
C ARG A 53 0.56 13.65 0.45
N ASN A 54 0.84 12.59 -0.32
CA ASN A 54 0.20 12.29 -1.59
C ASN A 54 0.38 10.81 -1.97
N GLY A 55 -0.31 10.40 -3.04
CA GLY A 55 -0.27 9.02 -3.54
C GLY A 55 1.11 8.55 -4.01
N CYS A 56 1.97 9.47 -4.46
CA CYS A 56 3.35 9.12 -4.83
C CYS A 56 4.15 8.65 -3.62
N GLU A 57 4.07 9.39 -2.51
CA GLU A 57 4.77 9.04 -1.28
C GLU A 57 4.25 7.73 -0.68
N MET A 58 2.92 7.58 -0.61
CA MET A 58 2.27 6.34 -0.18
C MET A 58 2.79 5.13 -0.97
N THR A 59 2.83 5.24 -2.30
CA THR A 59 3.13 4.09 -3.17
C THR A 59 4.62 3.82 -3.29
N ASN A 60 5.44 4.84 -3.58
CA ASN A 60 6.83 4.64 -3.98
C ASN A 60 7.82 4.81 -2.83
N VAL A 61 7.49 5.62 -1.82
CA VAL A 61 8.34 5.79 -0.64
C VAL A 61 8.01 4.70 0.38
N ALA A 62 6.72 4.54 0.70
CA ALA A 62 6.26 3.65 1.76
C ALA A 62 5.79 2.26 1.28
N GLY A 63 5.71 2.02 -0.03
CA GLY A 63 5.31 0.71 -0.58
C GLY A 63 3.85 0.33 -0.29
N VAL A 64 2.99 1.29 0.03
CA VAL A 64 1.57 1.03 0.35
C VAL A 64 0.74 0.97 -0.92
N ASN A 65 0.03 -0.14 -1.11
CA ASN A 65 -0.65 -0.46 -2.37
C ASN A 65 -2.04 0.17 -2.51
N SER A 66 -2.69 0.55 -1.41
CA SER A 66 -4.04 1.10 -1.46
C SER A 66 -4.33 2.08 -0.33
N PRO A 67 -5.28 3.01 -0.53
CA PRO A 67 -5.87 3.77 0.57
C PRO A 67 -6.58 2.86 1.58
N ALA A 68 -6.78 3.36 2.80
CA ALA A 68 -7.64 2.70 3.77
C ALA A 68 -9.10 2.66 3.29
N PRO A 69 -9.78 1.50 3.34
CA PRO A 69 -11.16 1.38 2.89
C PRO A 69 -12.10 2.37 3.60
N GLY A 70 -12.85 3.14 2.82
CA GLY A 70 -13.81 4.12 3.35
C GLY A 70 -13.19 5.35 3.98
N GLN A 71 -11.87 5.54 3.86
CA GLN A 71 -11.17 6.72 4.34
C GLN A 71 -10.68 7.57 3.16
N THR A 72 -10.75 8.88 3.32
CA THR A 72 -10.26 9.87 2.35
C THR A 72 -9.47 10.93 3.10
N GLY A 73 -8.50 11.55 2.44
CA GLY A 73 -7.68 12.57 3.10
C GLY A 73 -6.76 11.95 4.16
N VAL A 74 -6.62 12.69 5.27
CA VAL A 74 -5.85 12.31 6.47
C VAL A 74 -6.53 11.15 7.22
N CYS A 75 -5.74 10.27 7.84
CA CYS A 75 -6.27 9.17 8.65
C CYS A 75 -7.09 9.70 9.86
N PRO A 76 -8.18 9.04 10.26
CA PRO A 76 -9.04 9.49 11.36
C PRO A 76 -8.34 9.65 12.72
N ASN A 77 -7.24 8.93 12.95
CA ASN A 77 -6.47 8.98 14.19
C ASN A 77 -5.42 10.12 14.21
N ASP A 78 -5.16 10.76 13.06
CA ASP A 78 -4.23 11.86 12.93
C ASP A 78 -4.97 13.20 13.12
N LEU A 79 -5.33 13.49 14.38
CA LEU A 79 -6.13 14.67 14.78
C LEU A 79 -5.54 16.00 14.28
N PHE A 80 -4.21 16.07 14.15
CA PHE A 80 -3.48 17.18 13.55
C PHE A 80 -2.35 16.64 12.69
N PHE A 81 -2.57 16.60 11.37
CA PHE A 81 -1.55 16.21 10.40
C PHE A 81 -0.88 17.45 9.80
N TYR A 82 0.45 17.47 9.85
CA TYR A 82 1.27 18.46 9.17
C TYR A 82 2.39 17.72 8.44
N ASP A 83 2.83 18.28 7.32
CA ASP A 83 3.93 17.76 6.54
C ASP A 83 4.85 18.90 6.12
N PHE A 84 6.14 18.76 6.39
CA PHE A 84 7.16 19.71 5.98
C PHE A 84 7.72 19.30 4.62
N TYR A 85 7.31 19.98 3.56
CA TYR A 85 7.75 19.66 2.19
C TYR A 85 8.45 20.84 1.50
N PRO A 86 9.60 20.62 0.84
CA PRO A 86 10.38 19.38 0.82
C PRO A 86 11.07 19.11 2.16
N ASN A 87 11.06 17.85 2.64
CA ASN A 87 11.80 17.45 3.84
C ASN A 87 13.25 17.11 3.48
N PRO A 88 14.26 17.90 3.89
CA PRO A 88 15.67 17.65 3.60
C PRO A 88 16.24 16.43 4.33
N VAL A 89 15.54 15.95 5.37
CA VAL A 89 15.94 14.83 6.22
C VAL A 89 14.85 13.77 6.17
N ARG A 90 14.73 13.06 5.04
CA ARG A 90 13.83 11.89 4.97
C ARG A 90 14.31 10.68 5.79
N ASN A 91 15.54 10.69 6.31
CA ASN A 91 16.23 9.47 6.75
C ASN A 91 16.58 9.36 8.25
N THR A 92 16.05 10.21 9.14
CA THR A 92 16.35 10.08 10.60
C THR A 92 15.18 10.49 11.50
N LEU A 93 14.03 9.84 11.35
CA LEU A 93 13.01 9.77 12.40
C LEU A 93 12.64 8.30 12.63
N ASN A 94 13.65 7.51 13.03
CA ASN A 94 13.45 6.29 13.80
C ASN A 94 13.83 6.61 15.24
#